data_AF-A0A0F6WAM8-F1
#
_entry.id   AF-A0A0F6WAM8-F1
#
_cell.length_a   1.000
_cell.length_b   1.000
_cell.length_c   1.000
_cell.angle_alpha   90.00
_cell.angle_beta   90.00
_cell.angle_gamma   90.00
#
_symmetry.space_group_name_H-M   'P 1'
#
loop_
_entity.id
_entity.type
_entity.pdbx_description
1 polymer ?
#
loop_
_entity_poly.entity_id
_entity_poly.type
_entity_poly.pdbx_seq_one_letter_code
_entity_poly.pdbx_strand_id
1 'polypeptide(L)'
;MSELVAEIERTLDGAIDPRERVLSWVRLLDLAVAREPDTSSAARVALTSAMVAAGRALLDAGVLELDTNVRATVAAAERYLEHPDEACWTAYEEAATASYPFGSGDGCFAIAELASSCAAGSGCRSGAGALYFVAQAIGEARLVDAVGPALAERCARARAARTLLR
;
A
#
# COMPACT_ATOMS: atom_id res chain seq x y z
N MET A 1 2.70 15.20 -1.14
CA MET A 1 3.90 14.50 -0.57
C MET A 1 4.44 14.99 0.79
N SER A 2 4.58 16.28 1.13
CA SER A 2 5.26 16.68 2.41
C SER A 2 4.46 16.35 3.65
N GLU A 3 3.16 16.61 3.57
CA GLU A 3 2.18 16.29 4.58
C GLU A 3 2.08 14.77 4.78
N LEU A 4 1.98 14.00 3.70
CA LEU A 4 1.94 12.53 3.73
C LEU A 4 3.16 11.93 4.45
N VAL A 5 4.37 12.38 4.11
CA VAL A 5 5.61 11.90 4.73
C VAL A 5 5.59 12.15 6.24
N ALA A 6 5.25 13.37 6.67
CA ALA A 6 5.16 13.70 8.09
C ALA A 6 4.06 12.91 8.81
N GLU A 7 2.94 12.63 8.14
CA GLU A 7 1.84 11.83 8.69
C GLU A 7 2.22 10.37 8.85
N ILE A 8 2.83 9.74 7.85
CA ILE A 8 3.34 8.37 7.93
C ILE A 8 4.41 8.28 9.03
N GLU A 9 5.36 9.22 9.10
CA GLU A 9 6.40 9.22 10.13
C GLU A 9 5.82 9.30 11.55
N ARG A 10 4.80 10.14 11.78
CA ARG A 10 4.09 10.17 13.07
C ARG A 10 3.49 8.82 13.44
N THR A 11 3.00 8.07 12.45
CA THR A 11 2.47 6.73 12.73
C THR A 11 3.57 5.72 13.05
N LEU A 12 4.79 5.91 12.53
CA LEU A 12 5.95 5.05 12.78
C LEU A 12 6.56 5.30 14.18
N ASP A 13 6.62 6.55 14.63
CA ASP A 13 7.38 6.99 15.81
C ASP A 13 6.60 6.95 17.14
N GLY A 14 5.66 6.03 17.34
CA GLY A 14 4.81 6.00 18.53
C GLY A 14 4.38 4.62 19.03
N ALA A 15 3.93 4.55 20.27
CA ALA A 15 3.18 3.41 20.82
C ALA A 15 1.71 3.51 20.36
N ILE A 16 1.48 3.33 19.07
CA ILE A 16 0.14 3.25 18.47
C ILE A 16 -0.24 1.78 18.40
N ASP A 17 -1.50 1.46 18.70
CA ASP A 17 -2.04 0.13 18.51
C ASP A 17 -1.85 -0.33 17.04
N PRO A 18 -1.40 -1.58 16.78
CA PRO A 18 -1.15 -2.04 15.41
C PRO A 18 -2.34 -1.89 14.46
N ARG A 19 -3.57 -2.11 14.94
CA ARG A 19 -4.77 -1.94 14.13
C ARG A 19 -5.01 -0.48 13.76
N GLU A 20 -4.89 0.42 14.73
CA GLU A 20 -5.01 1.86 14.48
C GLU A 20 -3.95 2.36 13.49
N ARG A 21 -2.73 1.82 13.59
CA ARG A 21 -1.63 2.11 12.65
C ARG A 21 -1.97 1.65 11.23
N VAL A 22 -2.48 0.43 11.05
CA VAL A 22 -2.89 -0.09 9.73
C VAL A 22 -4.00 0.77 9.13
N LEU A 23 -5.04 1.08 9.91
CA LEU A 23 -6.14 1.94 9.45
C LEU A 23 -5.66 3.34 9.05
N SER A 24 -4.70 3.89 9.81
CA SER A 24 -4.06 5.16 9.49
C SER A 24 -3.32 5.10 8.16
N TRP A 25 -2.50 4.07 7.92
CA TRP A 25 -1.80 3.91 6.65
C TRP A 25 -2.75 3.76 5.46
N VAL A 26 -3.80 2.95 5.59
CA VAL A 26 -4.81 2.82 4.52
C VAL A 26 -5.38 4.18 4.15
N ARG A 27 -5.85 4.93 5.15
CA ARG A 27 -6.46 6.25 4.93
C ARG A 27 -5.48 7.23 4.30
N LEU A 28 -4.27 7.33 4.84
CA LEU A 28 -3.25 8.28 4.41
C LEU A 28 -2.80 8.01 2.97
N LEU A 29 -2.52 6.74 2.64
CA LEU A 29 -2.10 6.35 1.30
C LEU A 29 -3.23 6.54 0.29
N ASP A 30 -4.47 6.19 0.63
CA ASP A 30 -5.63 6.37 -0.27
C ASP A 30 -5.88 7.86 -0.58
N LEU A 31 -5.83 8.72 0.44
CA LEU A 31 -5.97 10.17 0.25
C LEU A 31 -4.82 10.75 -0.58
N ALA A 32 -3.60 10.27 -0.39
CA ALA A 32 -2.45 10.74 -1.15
C ALA A 32 -2.55 10.35 -2.63
N VAL A 33 -2.90 9.10 -2.93
CA VAL A 33 -3.09 8.63 -4.30
C VAL A 33 -4.23 9.39 -4.98
N ALA A 34 -5.33 9.66 -4.26
CA ALA A 34 -6.44 10.45 -4.80
C ALA A 34 -6.05 11.90 -5.16
N ARG A 35 -5.04 12.47 -4.49
CA ARG A 35 -4.51 13.82 -4.76
C ARG A 35 -3.44 13.85 -5.85
N GLU A 36 -2.75 12.73 -6.08
CA GLU A 36 -1.62 12.61 -7.02
C GLU A 36 -1.93 11.51 -8.07
N PRO A 37 -2.80 11.80 -9.07
CA PRO A 37 -3.35 10.78 -9.96
C PRO A 37 -2.32 10.14 -10.91
N ASP A 38 -1.21 10.84 -11.17
CA ASP A 38 -0.11 10.41 -12.03
C ASP A 38 0.44 9.03 -11.60
N THR A 39 0.66 8.14 -12.57
CA THR A 39 1.11 6.76 -12.34
C THR A 39 2.54 6.67 -11.81
N SER A 40 3.36 7.69 -12.03
CA SER A 40 4.72 7.81 -11.48
C SER A 40 4.77 8.57 -10.14
N SER A 41 3.62 8.95 -9.58
CA SER A 41 3.59 9.76 -8.36
C SER A 41 4.22 9.05 -7.17
N ALA A 42 4.86 9.82 -6.29
CA ALA A 42 5.47 9.27 -5.09
C ALA A 42 4.42 8.64 -4.15
N ALA A 43 3.16 9.06 -4.21
CA ALA A 43 2.06 8.46 -3.46
C ALA A 43 1.78 7.02 -3.93
N ARG A 44 1.71 6.79 -5.25
CA ARG A 44 1.53 5.45 -5.81
C ARG A 44 2.74 4.56 -5.54
N VAL A 45 3.96 5.08 -5.71
CA VAL A 45 5.19 4.33 -5.38
C VAL A 45 5.21 3.91 -3.90
N ALA A 46 4.78 4.78 -2.98
CA ALA A 46 4.67 4.45 -1.56
C ALA A 46 3.63 3.36 -1.30
N LEU A 47 2.44 3.49 -1.90
CA LEU A 47 1.38 2.48 -1.78
C LEU A 47 1.83 1.12 -2.33
N THR A 48 2.40 1.09 -3.53
CA THR A 48 2.86 -0.16 -4.15
C THR A 48 3.99 -0.81 -3.35
N SER A 49 4.87 -0.01 -2.72
CA SER A 49 5.90 -0.55 -1.81
C SER A 49 5.29 -1.23 -0.58
N ALA A 50 4.24 -0.63 -0.01
CA ALA A 50 3.50 -1.25 1.08
C ALA A 50 2.82 -2.56 0.63
N MET A 51 2.25 -2.58 -0.58
CA MET A 51 1.63 -3.79 -1.14
C MET A 51 2.62 -4.93 -1.36
N VAL A 52 3.81 -4.64 -1.90
CA VAL A 52 4.87 -5.66 -2.06
C VAL A 52 5.27 -6.23 -0.71
N ALA A 53 5.49 -5.38 0.30
CA ALA A 53 5.84 -5.84 1.64
C ALA A 53 4.73 -6.69 2.28
N ALA A 54 3.47 -6.26 2.15
CA ALA A 54 2.31 -7.00 2.63
C ALA A 54 2.13 -8.34 1.91
N GLY A 55 2.29 -8.37 0.58
CA GLY A 55 2.20 -9.58 -0.24
C GLY A 55 3.25 -10.61 0.10
N ARG A 56 4.51 -10.18 0.28
CA ARG A 56 5.59 -11.08 0.75
C ARG A 56 5.27 -11.65 2.13
N ALA A 57 4.86 -10.82 3.08
CA ALA A 57 4.51 -11.27 4.43
C ALA A 57 3.34 -12.26 4.44
N LEU A 58 2.35 -12.08 3.54
CA LEU A 58 1.23 -13.01 3.37
C LEU A 58 1.69 -14.36 2.81
N LEU A 59 2.55 -14.36 1.78
CA LEU A 59 3.12 -15.57 1.20
C LEU A 59 3.98 -16.32 2.22
N ASP A 60 4.80 -15.61 2.99
CA ASP A 60 5.65 -16.17 4.06
C ASP A 60 4.84 -16.72 5.24
N ALA A 61 3.60 -16.25 5.43
CA ALA A 61 2.70 -16.76 6.45
C ALA A 61 2.08 -18.12 6.08
N GLY A 62 2.24 -18.58 4.83
CA GLY A 62 1.63 -19.83 4.36
C GLY A 62 0.10 -19.78 4.27
N VAL A 63 -0.51 -18.59 4.37
CA VAL A 63 -1.97 -18.45 4.28
C VAL A 63 -2.49 -18.82 2.89
N LEU A 64 -1.63 -18.66 1.88
CA LEU A 64 -1.96 -18.86 0.47
C LEU A 64 -0.91 -19.73 -0.23
N GLU A 65 -0.51 -20.87 0.35
CA GLU A 65 0.63 -21.71 -0.08
C GLU A 65 0.72 -21.98 -1.60
N LEU A 66 -0.37 -21.85 -2.37
CA LEU A 66 -0.43 -22.12 -3.81
C LEU A 66 -1.05 -21.00 -4.66
N ASP A 67 -1.22 -19.78 -4.15
CA ASP A 67 -1.84 -18.72 -4.94
C ASP A 67 -0.85 -18.12 -5.95
N THR A 68 -0.89 -18.64 -7.18
CA THR A 68 -0.10 -18.15 -8.32
C THR A 68 -0.43 -16.71 -8.67
N ASN A 69 -1.64 -16.23 -8.36
CA ASN A 69 -2.09 -14.89 -8.72
C ASN A 69 -1.49 -13.87 -7.76
N VAL A 70 -1.48 -14.13 -6.45
CA VAL A 70 -0.80 -13.25 -5.49
C VAL A 70 0.69 -13.12 -5.81
N ARG A 71 1.36 -14.22 -6.16
CA ARG A 71 2.77 -14.18 -6.58
C ARG A 71 2.97 -13.34 -7.84
N ALA A 72 2.10 -13.49 -8.84
CA ALA A 72 2.15 -12.69 -10.07
C ALA A 72 1.92 -11.19 -9.79
N THR A 73 0.97 -10.86 -8.92
CA THR A 73 0.68 -9.48 -8.51
C THR A 73 1.87 -8.85 -7.78
N VAL A 74 2.49 -9.56 -6.84
CA VAL A 74 3.71 -9.08 -6.16
C VAL A 74 4.84 -8.86 -7.16
N ALA A 75 5.06 -9.77 -8.10
CA ALA A 75 6.09 -9.62 -9.12
C ALA A 75 5.83 -8.43 -10.07
N ALA A 76 4.58 -8.21 -10.47
CA ALA A 76 4.21 -7.05 -11.28
C ALA A 76 4.37 -5.73 -10.52
N ALA A 77 4.01 -5.71 -9.23
CA ALA A 77 4.21 -4.58 -8.34
C ALA A 77 5.70 -4.24 -8.16
N GLU A 78 6.57 -5.25 -8.00
CA GLU A 78 8.02 -5.07 -7.92
C GLU A 78 8.58 -4.46 -9.20
N ARG A 79 8.16 -4.95 -10.37
CA ARG A 79 8.55 -4.39 -11.67
C ARG A 79 8.15 -2.92 -11.81
N TYR A 80 6.95 -2.56 -11.37
CA TYR A 80 6.52 -1.16 -11.33
C TYR A 80 7.39 -0.31 -10.39
N LEU A 81 7.85 -0.83 -9.25
CA LEU A 81 8.75 -0.08 -8.36
C LEU A 81 10.15 0.15 -8.96
N GLU A 82 10.60 -0.73 -9.86
CA GLU A 82 11.83 -0.55 -10.63
C GLU A 82 11.66 0.49 -11.76
N HIS A 83 10.50 0.46 -12.41
CA HIS A 83 10.16 1.31 -13.55
C HIS A 83 8.75 1.89 -13.37
N PRO A 84 8.58 3.01 -12.61
CA PRO A 84 7.27 3.56 -12.28
C PRO A 84 6.70 4.38 -13.44
N ASP A 85 6.33 3.67 -14.51
CA ASP A 85 5.68 4.21 -15.70
C ASP A 85 4.28 3.62 -15.89
N GLU A 86 3.54 4.20 -16.83
CA GLU A 86 2.15 3.80 -17.14
C GLU A 86 2.07 2.32 -17.54
N ALA A 87 3.02 1.82 -18.33
CA ALA A 87 2.98 0.45 -18.84
C ALA A 87 3.16 -0.56 -17.70
N CYS A 88 4.08 -0.31 -16.79
CA CYS A 88 4.27 -1.16 -15.62
C CYS A 88 3.10 -1.02 -14.63
N TRP A 89 2.51 0.17 -14.51
CA TRP A 89 1.30 0.37 -13.71
C TRP A 89 0.12 -0.45 -14.27
N THR A 90 -0.15 -0.38 -15.58
CA THR A 90 -1.21 -1.17 -16.22
C THR A 90 -1.01 -2.67 -15.98
N ALA A 91 0.21 -3.18 -16.18
CA ALA A 91 0.50 -4.59 -15.95
C ALA A 91 0.29 -5.02 -14.49
N TYR A 92 0.63 -4.14 -13.54
CA TYR A 92 0.34 -4.38 -12.13
C TYR A 92 -1.17 -4.38 -11.85
N GLU A 93 -1.91 -3.38 -12.35
CA GLU A 93 -3.36 -3.28 -12.15
C GLU A 93 -4.12 -4.49 -12.75
N GLU A 94 -3.71 -4.96 -13.93
CA GLU A 94 -4.25 -6.17 -14.56
C GLU A 94 -4.00 -7.42 -13.72
N ALA A 95 -2.77 -7.61 -13.22
CA ALA A 95 -2.44 -8.73 -12.35
C ALA A 95 -3.24 -8.68 -11.05
N ALA A 96 -3.33 -7.49 -10.45
CA ALA A 96 -4.04 -7.26 -9.20
C ALA A 96 -5.55 -7.52 -9.33
N THR A 97 -6.16 -7.11 -10.45
CA THR A 97 -7.58 -7.41 -10.75
C THR A 97 -7.88 -8.92 -10.72
N ALA A 98 -6.91 -9.77 -11.07
CA ALA A 98 -7.04 -11.22 -11.04
C ALA A 98 -6.66 -11.88 -9.68
N SER A 99 -6.31 -11.09 -8.66
CA SER A 99 -5.84 -11.60 -7.37
C SER A 99 -6.63 -11.05 -6.18
N TYR A 100 -7.36 -11.90 -5.47
CA TYR A 100 -7.90 -11.52 -4.15
C TYR A 100 -6.86 -11.83 -3.07
N PRO A 101 -6.59 -10.94 -2.08
CA PRO A 101 -7.18 -9.62 -1.83
C PRO A 101 -6.37 -8.43 -2.39
N PHE A 102 -5.47 -8.62 -3.36
CA PHE A 102 -4.60 -7.54 -3.86
C PHE A 102 -5.16 -6.87 -5.12
N GLY A 103 -5.51 -5.59 -5.04
CA GLY A 103 -5.85 -4.79 -6.23
C GLY A 103 -7.29 -4.33 -6.28
N SER A 104 -7.57 -3.35 -7.14
CA SER A 104 -8.89 -2.74 -7.35
C SER A 104 -9.85 -3.60 -8.17
N GLY A 105 -9.78 -4.93 -8.09
CA GLY A 105 -10.71 -5.82 -8.80
C GLY A 105 -12.18 -5.60 -8.41
N ASP A 106 -13.10 -6.46 -8.85
CA ASP A 106 -14.55 -6.31 -8.62
C ASP A 106 -14.99 -6.28 -7.13
N GLY A 107 -14.06 -6.42 -6.19
CA GLY A 107 -14.29 -6.32 -4.76
C GLY A 107 -14.29 -4.88 -4.23
N CYS A 108 -15.26 -4.56 -3.38
CA CYS A 108 -15.22 -3.33 -2.59
C CYS A 108 -14.23 -3.49 -1.42
N PHE A 109 -13.12 -2.75 -1.47
CA PHE A 109 -12.14 -2.69 -0.38
C PHE A 109 -12.39 -1.51 0.58
N ALA A 110 -13.58 -0.92 0.55
CA ALA A 110 -13.93 0.15 1.48
C ALA A 110 -13.97 -0.40 2.90
N ILE A 111 -13.17 0.19 3.79
CA ILE A 111 -13.17 -0.14 5.21
C ILE A 111 -14.28 0.66 5.88
N ALA A 112 -15.27 -0.03 6.45
CA ALA A 112 -16.45 0.59 7.06
C ALA A 112 -16.07 1.57 8.19
N GLU A 113 -14.99 1.28 8.91
CA GLU A 113 -14.42 2.13 9.97
C GLU A 113 -13.81 3.43 9.43
N LEU A 114 -13.44 3.48 8.15
CA LEU A 114 -12.85 4.67 7.53
C LEU A 114 -13.88 5.50 6.76
N ALA A 115 -14.82 4.85 6.07
CA ALA A 115 -15.86 5.50 5.29
C ALA A 115 -17.06 4.58 5.03
N SER A 116 -18.24 5.18 4.88
CA SER A 116 -19.49 4.47 4.51
C SER A 116 -19.63 4.16 3.01
N SER A 117 -18.65 4.53 2.18
CA SER A 117 -18.66 4.36 0.72
C SER A 117 -17.24 4.27 0.16
N CYS A 118 -17.11 3.98 -1.14
CA CYS A 118 -15.82 3.95 -1.87
C CYS A 118 -15.20 5.35 -2.12
N ALA A 119 -15.51 6.33 -1.26
CA ALA A 119 -14.95 7.68 -1.32
C ALA A 119 -13.45 7.67 -0.98
N ALA A 120 -12.75 8.77 -1.31
CA ALA A 120 -11.35 8.94 -0.93
C ALA A 120 -11.16 8.88 0.60
N GLY A 121 -10.14 8.17 1.04
CA GLY A 121 -9.89 7.80 2.44
C GLY A 121 -10.48 6.45 2.86
N SER A 122 -11.26 5.78 2.01
CA SER A 122 -11.84 4.45 2.30
C SER A 122 -10.88 3.29 2.05
N GLY A 123 -9.84 3.50 1.24
CA GLY A 123 -8.95 2.47 0.74
C GLY A 123 -9.45 1.72 -0.49
N CYS A 124 -10.69 1.98 -0.95
CA CYS A 124 -11.29 1.19 -2.03
C CYS A 124 -10.65 1.48 -3.40
N ARG A 125 -10.64 2.75 -3.83
CA ARG A 125 -10.27 3.12 -5.21
C ARG A 125 -8.78 3.01 -5.48
N SER A 126 -7.93 3.33 -4.50
CA SER A 126 -6.48 3.12 -4.63
C SER A 126 -6.06 1.67 -4.46
N GLY A 127 -6.95 0.81 -3.93
CA GLY A 127 -6.61 -0.54 -3.48
C GLY A 127 -5.93 -0.58 -2.10
N ALA A 128 -5.66 0.57 -1.44
CA ALA A 128 -5.02 0.60 -0.13
C ALA A 128 -5.73 -0.23 0.95
N GLY A 129 -7.04 -0.43 0.82
CA GLY A 129 -7.82 -1.29 1.72
C GLY A 129 -7.30 -2.73 1.78
N ALA A 130 -6.63 -3.23 0.74
CA ALA A 130 -6.01 -4.56 0.74
C ALA A 130 -5.03 -4.75 1.91
N LEU A 131 -4.33 -3.68 2.36
CA LEU A 131 -3.46 -3.75 3.54
C LEU A 131 -4.25 -4.23 4.77
N TYR A 132 -5.45 -3.72 4.99
CA TYR A 132 -6.27 -4.14 6.13
C TYR A 132 -6.71 -5.60 6.02
N PHE A 133 -7.09 -6.07 4.83
CA PHE A 133 -7.44 -7.49 4.62
C PHE A 133 -6.25 -8.41 4.85
N VAL A 134 -5.06 -8.04 4.39
CA VAL A 134 -3.84 -8.79 4.70
C VAL A 134 -3.59 -8.79 6.21
N ALA A 135 -3.77 -7.66 6.90
CA ALA A 135 -3.68 -7.58 8.35
C ALA A 135 -4.63 -8.56 9.05
N GLN A 136 -5.88 -8.67 8.59
CA GLN A 136 -6.84 -9.64 9.14
C GLN A 136 -6.39 -11.09 8.92
N ALA A 137 -5.67 -11.37 7.83
CA ALA A 137 -5.20 -12.70 7.50
C ALA A 137 -3.93 -13.12 8.28
N ILE A 138 -2.99 -12.20 8.51
CA ILE A 138 -1.68 -12.51 9.12
C ILE A 138 -1.45 -11.91 10.51
N GLY A 139 -2.40 -11.10 10.99
CA GLY A 139 -2.30 -10.29 12.21
C GLY A 139 -1.76 -8.89 11.95
N GLU A 140 -2.34 -7.89 12.61
CA GLU A 140 -2.00 -6.47 12.42
C GLU A 140 -0.55 -6.16 12.78
N ALA A 141 -0.04 -6.73 13.89
CA ALA A 141 1.35 -6.54 14.31
C ALA A 141 2.34 -7.04 13.24
N ARG A 142 2.07 -8.22 12.65
CA ARG A 142 2.93 -8.81 11.62
C ARG A 142 2.91 -7.98 10.33
N LEU A 143 1.75 -7.44 9.95
CA LEU A 143 1.68 -6.50 8.83
C LEU A 143 2.47 -5.22 9.11
N VAL A 144 2.35 -4.66 10.32
CA VAL A 144 3.10 -3.46 10.74
C VAL A 144 4.60 -3.68 10.64
N ASP A 145 5.10 -4.81 11.12
CA ASP A 145 6.53 -5.15 11.06
C ASP A 145 7.02 -5.30 9.61
N ALA A 146 6.18 -5.83 8.72
CA ALA A 146 6.53 -5.99 7.31
C ALA A 146 6.49 -4.67 6.53
N VAL A 147 5.43 -3.88 6.70
CA VAL A 147 5.14 -2.69 5.89
C VAL A 147 5.86 -1.43 6.40
N GLY A 148 6.04 -1.32 7.72
CA GLY A 148 6.65 -0.16 8.37
C GLY A 148 8.01 0.23 7.79
N PRO A 149 8.97 -0.70 7.65
CA PRO A 149 10.27 -0.41 7.05
C PRO A 149 10.19 0.08 5.59
N ALA A 150 9.29 -0.51 4.79
CA ALA A 150 9.10 -0.09 3.40
C ALA A 150 8.58 1.35 3.32
N LEU A 151 7.62 1.73 4.16
CA LEU A 151 7.11 3.10 4.24
C LEU A 151 8.16 4.08 4.78
N ALA A 152 8.94 3.67 5.78
CA ALA A 152 10.03 4.48 6.34
C ALA A 152 11.10 4.80 5.28
N GLU A 153 11.49 3.81 4.46
CA GLU A 153 12.43 4.02 3.37
C GLU A 153 11.90 5.03 2.34
N ARG A 154 10.62 4.92 1.96
CA ARG A 154 10.00 5.86 1.01
C ARG A 154 9.95 7.28 1.55
N CYS A 155 9.64 7.44 2.83
CA CYS A 155 9.71 8.73 3.52
C CYS A 155 11.14 9.30 3.50
N ALA A 156 12.15 8.48 3.80
CA ALA A 156 13.55 8.89 3.76
C ALA A 156 13.99 9.35 2.35
N ARG A 157 13.65 8.59 1.30
CA ARG A 157 13.96 8.96 -0.10
C ARG A 157 13.27 10.27 -0.52
N ALA A 158 12.00 10.44 -0.17
CA ALA A 158 11.25 11.67 -0.46
C ALA A 158 11.87 12.91 0.21
N ARG A 159 12.43 12.76 1.42
CA ARG A 159 13.17 13.83 2.10
C ARG A 159 14.49 14.15 1.38
N ALA A 160 15.28 13.13 1.04
CA ALA A 160 16.56 13.31 0.36
C ALA A 160 16.40 14.03 -0.99
N ALA A 161 15.39 13.66 -1.78
CA ALA A 161 15.08 14.32 -3.05
C ALA A 161 14.79 15.82 -2.91
N ARG A 162 14.21 16.26 -1.79
CA ARG A 162 13.94 17.68 -1.53
C ARG A 162 15.17 18.47 -1.15
N THR A 163 16.09 17.87 -0.40
CA THR A 163 17.34 18.53 -0.03
C THR A 163 18.18 18.85 -1.26
N LEU A 164 18.12 18.02 -2.31
CA LEU A 164 18.84 18.24 -3.57
C LEU A 164 18.24 19.34 -4.46
N LEU A 165 17.00 19.76 -4.21
CA LEU A 165 16.28 20.77 -5.00
C LEU A 165 16.32 22.17 -4.36
N ARG A 166 17.02 22.33 -3.23
CA ARG A 166 17.20 23.59 -2.52
C ARG A 166 18.64 24.07 -2.65
#